data_AF-Q2KV64-F1
#
_entry.id   AF-Q2KV64-F1
#
_cell.length_a   1.000
_cell.length_b   1.000
_cell.length_c   1.000
_cell.angle_alpha   90.00
_cell.angle_beta   90.00
_cell.angle_gamma   90.00
#
_symmetry.space_group_name_H-M   'P 1'
#
loop_
_entity.id
_entity.type
_entity.pdbx_description
1 polymer ?
#
loop_
_entity_poly.entity_id
_entity_poly.type
_entity_poly.pdbx_seq_one_letter_code
_entity_poly.pdbx_strand_id
1 'polypeptide(L)' 'MHPNTNTMIIILCLAVALLLVGFGMRDRNLGLGLMGLGLVVALLTILYKAYISFSSFY' A
#
# COMPACT_ATOMS: atom_id res chain seq x y z
N MET A 1 0.54 -20.39 -2.52
CA MET A 1 1.54 -19.67 -1.70
C MET A 1 0.84 -19.18 -0.44
N HIS A 2 1.30 -19.57 0.76
CA HIS A 2 0.67 -19.13 2.01
C HIS A 2 0.74 -17.60 2.12
N PRO A 3 -0.34 -16.89 2.50
CA PRO A 3 -0.29 -15.45 2.72
C PRO A 3 0.66 -15.13 3.88
N ASN A 4 1.90 -14.79 3.55
CA ASN A 4 2.88 -14.41 4.56
C ASN A 4 2.57 -13.00 5.02
N THR A 5 2.11 -12.88 6.27
CA THR A 5 1.82 -11.59 6.92
C THR A 5 3.02 -10.65 6.86
N ASN A 6 4.24 -11.18 6.89
CA ASN A 6 5.48 -10.42 6.76
C ASN A 6 5.57 -9.68 5.42
N THR A 7 5.18 -10.33 4.31
CA THR A 7 5.23 -9.73 2.97
C THR A 7 4.24 -8.58 2.85
N MET A 8 3.06 -8.70 3.46
CA MET A 8 2.05 -7.64 3.48
C MET A 8 2.51 -6.41 4.28
N ILE A 9 3.17 -6.62 5.43
CA ILE A 9 3.72 -5.53 6.24
C ILE A 9 4.80 -4.76 5.46
N ILE A 10 5.68 -5.48 4.75
CA ILE A 10 6.73 -4.87 3.92
C ILE A 10 6.13 -3.98 2.82
N ILE A 11 5.09 -4.47 2.13
CA ILE A 11 4.39 -3.69 1.09
C ILE A 11 3.76 -2.43 1.69
N LEU A 12 3.17 -2.54 2.87
CA LEU A 12 2.54 -1.41 3.56
C LEU A 12 3.58 -0.36 3.99
N CYS A 13 4.74 -0.78 4.51
CA CYS A 13 5.86 0.11 4.81
C CYS A 13 6.38 0.83 3.55
N LEU A 14 6.51 0.12 2.42
CA LEU A 14 6.92 0.72 1.15
C LEU A 14 5.88 1.74 0.64
N ALA A 15 4.58 1.46 0.81
CA ALA A 15 3.51 2.38 0.44
C ALA A 15 3.55 3.66 1.26
N VAL A 16 3.79 3.57 2.57
CA VAL A 16 3.97 4.75 3.44
C VAL A 16 5.22 5.53 3.05
N ALA A 17 6.34 4.86 2.76
CA ALA A 17 7.55 5.52 2.28
C ALA A 17 7.30 6.29 0.97
N LEU A 18 6.57 5.70 0.02
CA LEU A 18 6.15 6.36 -1.21
C LEU A 18 5.25 7.58 -0.97
N LEU A 19 4.32 7.51 -0.03
CA LEU A 19 3.49 8.64 0.39
C LEU A 19 4.35 9.78 0.97
N LEU A 20 5.32 9.46 1.82
CA LEU A 20 6.23 10.45 2.43
C LEU A 20 7.15 11.09 1.39
N VAL A 21 7.70 10.30 0.47
CA VAL A 21 8.53 10.80 -0.65
C VAL A 21 7.68 11.64 -1.61
N GLY A 22 6.45 11.22 -1.90
CA GLY A 22 5.48 12.00 -2.66
C GLY A 22 5.13 13.32 -1.98
N PHE A 23 5.08 13.34 -0.64
CA PHE A 23 4.91 14.56 0.17
C PHE A 23 6.10 15.49 0.12
N GLY A 24 7.32 14.96 0.15
CA GLY A 24 8.54 15.75 -0.03
C GLY A 24 8.66 16.40 -1.42
N MET A 25 8.05 15.81 -2.45
CA MET A 25 8.06 16.34 -3.82
C MET A 25 6.70 16.89 -4.28
N ARG A 26 5.78 17.18 -3.35
CA ARG A 26 4.37 17.51 -3.62
C ARG A 26 4.19 18.65 -4.62
N ASP A 27 5.08 19.64 -4.60
CA ASP A 27 5.01 20.81 -5.48
C ASP A 27 5.29 20.48 -6.96
N ARG A 28 5.75 19.27 -7.26
CA ARG A 28 5.90 18.75 -8.63
C ARG A 28 4.74 17.81 -8.95
N ASN A 29 4.28 17.81 -10.21
CA ASN A 29 3.30 16.82 -10.70
C ASN A 29 3.68 15.36 -10.36
N LEU A 30 4.99 15.09 -10.27
CA LEU A 30 5.52 13.78 -9.85
C LEU A 30 5.22 13.45 -8.38
N GLY A 31 5.21 14.43 -7.47
CA GLY A 31 4.87 14.21 -6.06
C GLY A 31 3.41 13.80 -5.88
N LEU A 32 2.50 14.44 -6.64
CA LEU A 32 1.09 14.07 -6.70
C LEU A 32 0.89 12.63 -7.22
N GLY A 33 1.64 12.24 -8.25
CA GLY A 33 1.65 10.87 -8.76
C GLY A 33 2.18 9.84 -7.76
N LEU A 34 3.26 10.15 -7.05
CA LEU A 34 3.84 9.29 -6.03
C LEU A 34 2.94 9.14 -4.81
N MET A 35 2.24 10.21 -4.40
CA MET A 35 1.21 10.12 -3.37
C MET A 35 0.05 9.22 -3.82
N GLY A 36 -0.45 9.42 -5.04
CA GLY A 36 -1.53 8.61 -5.58
C GLY A 36 -1.16 7.13 -5.63
N LEU A 37 0.04 6.80 -6.10
CA LEU A 37 0.55 5.43 -6.13
C LEU A 37 0.68 4.83 -4.73
N GLY A 38 1.24 5.56 -3.77
CA GLY A 38 1.35 5.09 -2.39
C GLY A 38 -0.02 4.80 -1.76
N LEU A 39 -1.02 5.65 -2.04
CA LEU A 39 -2.38 5.47 -1.54
C LEU A 39 -3.07 4.25 -2.16
N VAL A 40 -2.94 4.07 -3.48
CA VAL A 40 -3.51 2.92 -4.19
C VAL A 40 -2.89 1.60 -3.70
N VAL A 41 -1.57 1.55 -3.54
CA VAL A 41 -0.88 0.35 -3.05
C VAL A 41 -1.29 0.03 -1.61
N ALA A 42 -1.40 1.04 -0.73
CA ALA A 42 -1.88 0.83 0.63
C ALA A 42 -3.31 0.27 0.66
N LEU A 43 -4.23 0.87 -0.12
CA LEU A 43 -5.62 0.42 -0.21
C LEU A 43 -5.73 -1.01 -0.76
N LEU A 44 -5.04 -1.32 -1.85
CA LEU A 44 -5.04 -2.67 -2.44
C LEU A 44 -4.49 -3.71 -1.46
N THR A 45 -3.45 -3.37 -0.69
CA THR A 45 -2.88 -4.28 0.30
C THR A 45 -3.86 -4.57 1.44
N ILE A 46 -4.58 -3.55 1.91
CA ILE A 46 -5.62 -3.70 2.94
C ILE A 46 -6.80 -4.51 2.39
N LEU A 47 -7.27 -4.21 1.18
CA LEU A 47 -8.36 -4.95 0.52
C LEU A 47 -8.00 -6.41 0.29
N TYR A 48 -6.78 -6.70 -0.16
CA TYR A 48 -6.31 -8.06 -0.36
C TYR A 48 -6.23 -8.84 0.96
N LYS A 49 -5.77 -8.20 2.04
CA LYS A 49 -5.76 -8.82 3.37
C LYS A 49 -7.15 -9.03 3.93
N ALA A 50 -8.06 -8.07 3.74
CA ALA A 50 -9.46 -8.22 4.10
C ALA A 50 -10.12 -9.36 3.32
N TYR A 51 -9.88 -9.46 2.01
CA TYR A 51 -10.38 -10.55 1.17
C TYR A 51 -9.90 -11.91 1.67
N ILE A 52 -8.61 -12.08 1.96
CA ILE A 52 -8.09 -13.34 2.52
C ILE A 52 -8.74 -13.64 3.88
N SER A 53 -8.85 -12.65 4.77
CA SER A 53 -9.47 -12.86 6.07
C SER A 53 -10.93 -13.27 5.93
N PHE A 54 -11.76 -12.51 5.20
CA PHE A 54 -13.19 -12.82 5.05
C PHE A 54 -13.47 -14.06 4.19
N SER A 55 -12.65 -14.33 3.16
CA SER A 55 -12.74 -15.56 2.36
C SER A 55 -12.21 -16.79 3.11
N SER A 56 -11.43 -16.63 4.17
CA SER A 56 -11.00 -17.74 5.03
C SER A 56 -12.02 -18.06 6.12
N PHE A 57 -13.07 -17.24 6.31
CA PHE A 57 -14.16 -17.48 7.25
C PHE A 57 -15.38 -18.18 6.62
N TYR A 58 -15.40 -18.34 5.29
CA TYR A 58 -16.37 -19.16 4.52
C TYR A 58 -15.66 -20.40 3.97
#